data_AF-A0A7C5YQR3-F1
#
_entry.id   AF-A0A7C5YQR3-F1
#
_cell.length_a   1.000
_cell.length_b   1.000
_cell.length_c   1.000
_cell.angle_alpha   90.00
_cell.angle_beta   90.00
_cell.angle_gamma   90.00
#
_symmetry.space_group_name_H-M   'P 1'
#
loop_
_entity.id
_entity.type
_entity.pdbx_description
1 polymer ?
#
loop_
_entity_poly.entity_id
_entity_poly.type
_entity_poly.pdbx_seq_one_letter_code
_entity_poly.pdbx_strand_id
1 'polypeptide(L)'
;MKTLIRGKKYHFYVVADETQFYIEAVHTASLRCSFINNLNSILSEFNIRSDDPRASESQWIMKNRQSSRVFFKKALGLLSNGTYLGYLEDQLDKDREYGEWENHKRV
;
A
#
# COMPACT_ATOMS: atom_id res chain seq x y z
N MET A 1 -14.41 -0.66 -3.47
CA MET A 1 -14.34 -0.01 -2.14
C MET A 1 -13.09 0.84 -2.12
N LYS A 2 -13.19 2.02 -1.51
CA LYS A 2 -12.07 2.95 -1.42
C LYS A 2 -12.16 3.67 -0.08
N THR A 3 -11.05 3.70 0.64
CA THR A 3 -10.93 4.42 1.91
C THR A 3 -9.61 5.17 1.94
N LEU A 4 -9.64 6.38 2.50
CA LEU A 4 -8.47 7.19 2.77
C LEU A 4 -8.10 7.06 4.25
N ILE A 5 -6.84 6.73 4.52
CA ILE A 5 -6.24 6.80 5.85
C ILE A 5 -5.22 7.93 5.84
N ARG A 6 -5.30 8.83 6.81
CA ARG A 6 -4.40 9.97 6.93
C ARG A 6 -3.30 9.65 7.94
N GLY A 7 -2.08 9.49 7.45
CA GLY A 7 -0.87 9.51 8.26
C GLY A 7 -0.35 10.92 8.48
N LYS A 8 0.83 11.04 9.09
CA LYS A 8 1.46 12.33 9.38
C LYS A 8 2.14 12.90 8.14
N LYS A 9 2.83 12.06 7.38
CA LYS A 9 3.61 12.42 6.19
C LYS A 9 2.92 11.92 4.90
N TYR A 10 2.11 10.87 5.01
CA TYR A 10 1.49 10.22 3.86
C TYR A 10 -0.03 10.04 4.04
N HIS A 11 -0.74 10.16 2.92
CA HIS A 11 -2.12 9.74 2.77
C HIS A 11 -2.16 8.40 2.06
N PHE A 12 -2.90 7.44 2.61
CA PHE A 12 -2.99 6.08 2.07
C PHE A 12 -4.38 5.85 1.50
N TYR A 13 -4.46 5.62 0.19
CA TYR A 13 -5.68 5.16 -0.47
C TYR A 13 -5.66 3.65 -0.55
N VAL A 14 -6.50 3.01 0.25
CA VAL A 14 -6.74 1.57 0.16
C VAL A 14 -7.89 1.36 -0.81
N VAL A 15 -7.65 0.60 -1.88
CA VAL A 15 -8.65 0.31 -2.91
C VAL A 15 -8.77 -1.19 -3.12
N ALA A 16 -10.01 -1.66 -3.19
CA ALA A 16 -10.34 -3.05 -3.50
C ALA A 16 -11.64 -3.10 -4.30
N ASP A 17 -11.62 -3.73 -5.46
CA ASP A 17 -12.82 -4.00 -6.26
C ASP A 17 -12.97 -5.51 -6.51
N GLU A 18 -13.66 -5.94 -7.56
CA GLU A 18 -13.91 -7.36 -7.80
C GLU A 18 -12.67 -8.12 -8.27
N THR A 19 -11.72 -7.43 -8.91
CA THR A 19 -10.59 -8.04 -9.62
C THR A 19 -9.23 -7.56 -9.11
N GLN A 20 -9.16 -6.50 -8.32
CA GLN A 20 -7.88 -5.94 -7.87
C GLN A 20 -7.93 -5.41 -6.44
N PHE A 21 -6.75 -5.35 -5.84
CA PHE A 21 -6.46 -4.69 -4.58
C PHE A 21 -5.14 -3.95 -4.66
N TYR A 22 -5.12 -2.70 -4.20
CA TYR A 22 -3.91 -1.91 -4.09
C TYR A 22 -3.97 -0.91 -2.94
N ILE A 23 -2.79 -0.49 -2.50
CA ILE A 23 -2.57 0.58 -1.55
C ILE A 23 -1.67 1.61 -2.23
N GLU A 24 -2.20 2.81 -2.41
CA GLU A 24 -1.46 3.96 -2.92
C GLU A 24 -1.08 4.87 -1.75
N ALA A 25 0.20 5.16 -1.59
CA ALA A 25 0.71 6.16 -0.65
C ALA A 25 0.98 7.47 -1.39
N VAL A 26 0.46 8.57 -0.85
CA VAL A 26 0.62 9.93 -1.40
C VAL A 26 1.28 10.81 -0.36
N HIS A 27 2.44 11.35 -0.68
CA HIS A 27 3.14 12.25 0.24
C HIS A 27 2.45 13.59 0.32
N THR A 28 2.22 14.06 1.54
CA THR A 28 1.45 15.29 1.75
C THR A 28 2.20 16.53 1.29
N ALA A 29 3.52 16.59 1.44
CA ALA A 29 4.31 17.77 1.09
C ALA A 29 4.63 17.86 -0.42
N SER A 30 5.01 16.75 -1.06
CA SER A 30 5.42 16.75 -2.47
C SER A 30 4.34 16.30 -3.44
N LEU A 31 3.21 15.78 -2.93
CA LEU A 31 2.09 15.20 -3.69
C LEU A 31 2.47 14.01 -4.60
N ARG A 32 3.70 13.52 -4.50
CA ARG A 32 4.17 12.32 -5.20
C ARG A 32 3.47 11.09 -4.64
N CYS A 33 3.01 10.23 -5.53
CA CYS A 33 2.31 9.00 -5.19
C CYS A 33 3.01 7.74 -5.70
N SER A 34 2.81 6.66 -4.97
CA SER A 34 3.41 5.36 -5.26
C SER A 34 2.52 4.24 -4.73
N PHE A 35 2.49 3.12 -5.44
CA PHE A 35 1.88 1.91 -4.92
C PHE A 35 2.87 1.21 -3.97
N ILE A 36 2.36 0.64 -2.88
CA ILE A 36 3.20 0.08 -1.81
C ILE A 36 2.97 -1.41 -1.58
N ASN A 37 2.21 -2.05 -2.46
CA ASN A 37 1.83 -3.45 -2.35
C ASN A 37 3.04 -4.39 -2.25
N ASN A 38 4.09 -4.11 -3.02
CA ASN A 38 5.31 -4.91 -3.07
C ASN A 38 6.31 -4.62 -1.95
N LEU A 39 6.03 -3.66 -1.05
CA LEU A 39 6.94 -3.42 0.08
C LEU A 39 7.01 -4.66 0.97
N ASN A 40 8.22 -5.03 1.39
CA ASN A 40 8.45 -6.20 2.24
C ASN A 40 7.61 -6.19 3.52
N SER A 41 7.41 -5.01 4.11
CA SER A 41 6.53 -4.82 5.28
C SER A 41 5.08 -5.19 4.98
N ILE A 42 4.55 -4.72 3.84
CA ILE A 42 3.20 -5.08 3.38
C ILE A 42 3.13 -6.56 3.03
N LEU A 43 4.07 -7.11 2.27
CA LEU A 43 4.09 -8.53 1.92
C LEU A 43 4.09 -9.43 3.17
N SER A 44 4.93 -9.11 4.15
CA SER A 44 5.02 -9.83 5.43
C SER A 44 3.69 -9.80 6.18
N GLU A 45 3.09 -8.62 6.33
CA GLU A 45 1.81 -8.46 7.02
C GLU A 45 0.70 -9.23 6.32
N PHE A 46 0.70 -9.26 4.98
CA PHE A 46 -0.27 -10.02 4.19
C PHE A 46 0.04 -11.51 4.07
N ASN A 47 1.17 -11.98 4.62
CA ASN A 47 1.69 -13.34 4.48
C ASN A 47 1.84 -13.77 3.01
N ILE A 48 2.34 -12.85 2.18
CA ILE A 48 2.69 -13.09 0.78
C ILE A 48 4.18 -13.37 0.72
N ARG A 49 4.53 -14.48 0.07
CA ARG A 49 5.93 -14.87 -0.13
C ARG A 49 6.55 -14.03 -1.24
N SER A 50 7.87 -13.84 -1.18
CA SER A 50 8.62 -13.10 -2.20
C SER A 50 8.61 -13.75 -3.59
N ASP A 51 8.30 -15.04 -3.68
CA ASP A 51 8.15 -15.78 -4.94
C ASP A 51 6.71 -15.79 -5.49
N ASP A 52 5.74 -15.21 -4.77
CA ASP A 52 4.39 -15.03 -5.28
C ASP A 52 4.42 -13.94 -6.38
N PRO A 53 3.77 -14.16 -7.54
CA PRO A 53 3.67 -13.15 -8.61
C PRO A 53 3.15 -11.80 -8.12
N ARG A 54 2.37 -11.76 -7.03
CA ARG A 54 1.91 -10.51 -6.41
C ARG A 54 3.06 -9.67 -5.86
N ALA A 55 4.16 -10.28 -5.44
CA ALA A 55 5.30 -9.55 -4.89
C ALA A 55 6.00 -8.67 -5.95
N SER A 56 5.93 -9.03 -7.23
CA SER A 56 6.49 -8.22 -8.33
C SER A 56 5.52 -7.15 -8.84
N GLU A 57 4.28 -7.12 -8.36
CA GLU A 57 3.22 -6.27 -8.91
C GLU A 57 2.86 -5.13 -7.95
N SER A 58 2.78 -3.92 -8.49
CA SER A 58 2.28 -2.73 -7.79
C SER A 58 0.79 -2.84 -7.41
N GLN A 59 0.06 -3.77 -8.05
CA GLN A 59 -1.35 -4.03 -7.78
C GLN A 59 -1.61 -5.54 -7.81
N TRP A 60 -2.43 -6.05 -6.91
CA TRP A 60 -2.66 -7.48 -6.83
C TRP A 60 -3.98 -7.88 -7.46
N ILE A 61 -3.90 -8.78 -8.44
CA ILE A 61 -5.09 -9.38 -9.04
C ILE A 61 -5.73 -10.38 -8.06
N MET A 62 -7.02 -10.20 -7.87
CA MET A 62 -7.86 -10.95 -6.94
C MET A 62 -8.75 -11.92 -7.72
N LYS A 63 -8.78 -13.18 -7.26
CA LYS A 63 -9.57 -14.25 -7.90
C LYS A 63 -11.08 -14.03 -7.76
N ASN A 64 -11.50 -13.30 -6.72
CA ASN A 64 -12.89 -12.97 -6.48
C ASN A 64 -13.02 -11.76 -5.53
N ARG A 65 -14.22 -11.18 -5.50
CA ARG A 65 -14.61 -10.05 -4.64
C ARG A 65 -14.49 -10.34 -3.14
N GLN A 66 -14.59 -11.60 -2.72
CA GLN A 66 -14.46 -11.93 -1.30
C GLN A 66 -13.01 -11.81 -0.84
N SER A 67 -12.06 -12.23 -1.67
CA SER A 67 -10.62 -12.10 -1.43
C SER A 67 -10.22 -10.63 -1.32
N SER A 68 -10.65 -9.79 -2.27
CA SER A 68 -10.34 -8.36 -2.24
C SER A 68 -10.91 -7.66 -0.99
N ARG A 69 -12.10 -8.07 -0.54
CA ARG A 69 -12.71 -7.60 0.73
C ARG A 69 -11.90 -7.96 1.96
N VAL A 70 -11.35 -9.18 2.02
CA VAL A 70 -10.49 -9.61 3.15
C VAL A 70 -9.23 -8.76 3.19
N PHE A 71 -8.57 -8.58 2.04
CA PHE A 71 -7.36 -7.78 1.93
C PHE A 71 -7.60 -6.31 2.28
N PHE A 72 -8.72 -5.75 1.81
CA PHE A 72 -9.15 -4.40 2.19
C PHE A 72 -9.30 -4.24 3.69
N LYS A 73 -10.05 -5.12 4.36
CA LYS A 73 -10.25 -5.06 5.82
C LYS A 73 -8.92 -5.20 6.58
N LYS A 74 -8.04 -6.09 6.11
CA LYS A 74 -6.71 -6.29 6.70
C LYS A 74 -5.85 -5.03 6.56
N ALA A 75 -5.82 -4.41 5.38
CA ALA A 75 -5.14 -3.14 5.14
C ALA A 75 -5.66 -2.03 6.06
N LEU A 76 -6.98 -1.93 6.24
CA LEU A 76 -7.57 -0.95 7.15
C LEU A 76 -7.14 -1.19 8.60
N GLY A 77 -7.17 -2.44 9.08
CA GLY A 77 -6.73 -2.77 10.43
C GLY A 77 -5.25 -2.43 10.65
N LEU A 78 -4.42 -2.79 9.68
CA LEU A 78 -2.98 -2.53 9.67
C LEU A 78 -2.67 -1.02 9.74
N LEU A 79 -3.25 -0.25 8.82
CA LEU A 79 -2.97 1.17 8.67
C LEU A 79 -3.69 2.04 9.71
N SER A 80 -4.66 1.49 10.44
CA SER A 80 -5.27 2.14 11.61
C SER A 80 -4.41 2.02 12.87
N ASN A 81 -3.41 1.13 12.88
CA ASN A 81 -2.44 1.05 13.96
C ASN A 81 -1.39 2.17 13.81
N GLY A 82 -1.43 3.16 14.71
CA GLY A 82 -0.54 4.32 14.66
C GLY A 82 0.95 4.01 14.72
N THR A 83 1.35 2.93 15.41
CA THR A 83 2.75 2.49 15.47
C THR A 83 3.20 1.92 14.14
N TYR A 84 2.40 1.02 13.55
CA TYR A 84 2.71 0.45 12.24
C TYR A 84 2.70 1.54 11.16
N LEU A 85 1.74 2.45 11.21
CA LEU A 85 1.64 3.56 10.28
C LEU A 85 2.90 4.43 10.34
N GLY A 86 3.37 4.80 11.54
CA GLY A 86 4.61 5.55 11.70
C GLY A 86 5.84 4.82 11.16
N TYR A 87 5.97 3.53 11.45
CA TYR A 87 7.03 2.68 10.89
C TYR A 87 7.00 2.66 9.35
N LEU A 88 5.82 2.52 8.76
CA LEU A 88 5.65 2.51 7.32
C LEU A 88 6.02 3.86 6.69
N GLU A 89 5.60 4.97 7.28
CA GLU A 89 5.98 6.31 6.81
C GLU A 89 7.50 6.53 6.83
N ASP A 90 8.19 6.06 7.86
CA ASP A 90 9.65 6.16 7.94
C ASP A 90 10.36 5.24 6.92
N GLN A 91 9.79 4.07 6.62
CA GLN A 91 10.30 3.21 5.54
C GLN A 91 10.15 3.89 4.18
N LEU A 92 9.00 4.51 3.92
CA LEU A 92 8.73 5.22 2.67
C LEU A 92 9.64 6.42 2.45
N ASP A 93 10.01 7.14 3.51
CA ASP A 93 10.98 8.22 3.42
C ASP A 93 12.38 7.70 3.06
N LYS A 94 12.81 6.59 3.64
CA LYS A 94 14.09 5.95 3.27
C LYS A 94 14.09 5.53 1.80
N ASP A 95 13.06 4.82 1.36
CA ASP A 95 12.93 4.38 -0.03
C ASP A 95 12.97 5.59 -1.00
N ARG A 96 12.45 6.77 -0.58
CA ARG A 96 12.59 8.03 -1.32
C ARG A 96 14.01 8.56 -1.40
N GLU A 97 14.70 8.57 -0.26
CA GLU A 97 16.07 9.08 -0.18
C GLU A 97 17.00 8.27 -1.10
N TYR A 98 16.74 6.97 -1.26
CA TYR A 98 17.47 6.09 -2.18
C TYR A 98 17.00 6.18 -3.64
N GLY A 99 15.98 6.98 -3.94
CA GLY A 99 15.45 7.14 -5.29
C GLY A 99 14.73 5.89 -5.82
N GLU A 100 14.40 4.93 -4.96
CA GLU A 100 13.78 3.66 -5.33
C GLU A 100 12.28 3.76 -5.57
N TRP A 101 11.72 4.97 -5.50
CA TRP A 101 10.27 5.16 -5.52
C TRP A 101 9.70 5.56 -6.87
N GLU A 102 8.73 4.75 -7.34
CA GLU A 102 7.92 5.06 -8.51
C GLU A 102 7.19 6.40 -8.31
N ASN A 103 7.47 7.37 -9.17
CA ASN A 103 6.79 8.67 -9.16
C ASN A 103 5.70 8.67 -10.22
N HIS A 104 4.52 8.16 -9.88
CA HIS A 104 3.38 8.26 -10.78
C HIS A 104 2.79 9.66 -10.70
N LYS A 105 2.42 10.25 -11.84
CA LYS A 105 1.58 11.45 -11.84
C LYS A 105 0.15 11.01 -11.59
N ARG A 106 -0.48 11.57 -10.57
CA ARG A 106 -1.92 11.48 -10.39
C ARG A 106 -2.58 12.34 -11.48
N VAL A 107 -3.01 11.71 -12.57
CA VAL A 107 -3.78 12.34 -13.65
C VAL A 107 -5.18 12.70 -13.17
#